data_AF-B5YN10-F1
#
_entry.id   AF-B5YN10-F1
#
_cell.length_a   1.000
_cell.length_b   1.000
_cell.length_c   1.000
_cell.angle_alpha   90.00
_cell.angle_beta   90.00
_cell.angle_gamma   90.00
#
_symmetry.space_group_name_H-M   'P 1'
#
loop_
_entity.id
_entity.type
_entity.pdbx_description
1 polymer ?
#
loop_
_entity_poly.entity_id
_entity_poly.type
_entity_poly.pdbx_seq_one_letter_code
_entity_poly.pdbx_strand_id
1 'polypeptide(L)'
;KDLFRDDDAEFEGDDLLLKRLTLYFKQDVMKWVNQPPCSNPNCTGNEDGKQMTSKGVRGPMSDEEKKGAASRVEMYTCQLCNTDTTFPRYNSPSALFQSRRGRCGEFANLFGTYCRAIGFDTRYVLDFTDHVWTEVWSVRQQRWLHADSCEGLIDRPSMYEQGWGKKLNYAIGATHDSVADVTKRY
;
A
#
# COMPACT_ATOMS: atom_id res chain seq x y z
N LYS A 1 18.62 -2.82 9.83
CA LYS A 1 18.14 -3.95 9.01
C LYS A 1 18.90 -3.89 7.70
N ASP A 2 19.36 -5.01 7.18
CA ASP A 2 20.06 -5.01 5.90
C ASP A 2 19.05 -4.77 4.78
N LEU A 3 19.27 -3.72 4.00
CA LEU A 3 18.47 -3.44 2.82
C LEU A 3 19.04 -4.14 1.59
N PHE A 4 20.26 -4.68 1.66
CA PHE A 4 20.93 -5.43 0.60
C PHE A 4 20.24 -6.79 0.38
N ARG A 5 20.13 -7.19 -0.88
CA ARG A 5 19.64 -8.50 -1.31
C ARG A 5 20.56 -9.07 -2.38
N ASP A 6 20.72 -10.38 -2.41
CA ASP A 6 21.61 -11.05 -3.36
C ASP A 6 21.25 -10.76 -4.84
N ASP A 7 19.96 -10.53 -5.11
CA ASP A 7 19.44 -10.18 -6.45
C ASP A 7 19.60 -8.68 -6.80
N ASP A 8 20.36 -7.89 -6.02
CA ASP A 8 20.62 -6.49 -6.34
C ASP A 8 21.51 -6.31 -7.56
N ALA A 9 22.40 -7.27 -7.83
CA ALA A 9 23.29 -7.23 -8.98
C ALA A 9 22.53 -7.21 -10.33
N GLU A 10 21.24 -7.55 -10.33
CA GLU A 10 20.37 -7.49 -11.51
C GLU A 10 19.92 -6.05 -11.86
N PHE A 11 20.08 -5.10 -10.92
CA PHE A 11 19.59 -3.72 -11.05
C PHE A 11 20.72 -2.70 -10.86
N GLU A 12 20.63 -1.58 -11.59
CA GLU A 12 21.56 -0.45 -11.43
C GLU A 12 20.82 0.89 -11.55
N GLY A 13 21.47 1.97 -11.12
CA GLY A 13 20.94 3.33 -11.22
C GLY A 13 19.53 3.46 -10.63
N ASP A 14 18.63 4.04 -11.40
CA ASP A 14 17.23 4.30 -11.01
C ASP A 14 16.44 3.03 -10.70
N ASP A 15 16.72 1.91 -11.38
CA ASP A 15 16.02 0.65 -11.12
C ASP A 15 16.42 0.08 -9.75
N LEU A 16 17.71 0.20 -9.38
CA LEU A 16 18.19 -0.20 -8.06
C LEU A 16 17.64 0.74 -6.98
N LEU A 17 17.57 2.04 -7.27
CA LEU A 17 16.93 3.02 -6.38
C LEU A 17 15.46 2.65 -6.13
N LEU A 18 14.70 2.32 -7.18
CA LEU A 18 13.32 1.86 -7.06
C LEU A 18 13.23 0.61 -6.17
N LYS A 19 14.07 -0.40 -6.41
CA LYS A 19 14.11 -1.61 -5.59
C LYS A 19 14.32 -1.30 -4.10
N ARG A 20 15.33 -0.47 -3.80
CA ARG A 20 15.65 -0.04 -2.43
C ARG A 20 14.52 0.75 -1.80
N LEU A 21 13.89 1.65 -2.57
CA LEU A 21 12.76 2.44 -2.12
C LEU A 21 11.58 1.54 -1.73
N THR A 22 11.25 0.54 -2.54
CA THR A 22 10.16 -0.41 -2.24
C THR A 22 10.44 -1.17 -0.94
N LEU A 23 11.69 -1.57 -0.70
CA LEU A 23 12.11 -2.25 0.53
C LEU A 23 12.02 -1.34 1.75
N TYR A 24 12.62 -0.16 1.66
CA TYR A 24 12.58 0.85 2.72
C TYR A 24 11.13 1.21 3.06
N PHE A 25 10.28 1.35 2.05
CA PHE A 25 8.87 1.69 2.25
C PHE A 25 8.14 0.63 3.08
N LYS A 26 8.29 -0.64 2.72
CA LYS A 26 7.70 -1.77 3.46
C LYS A 26 8.26 -1.91 4.87
N GLN A 27 9.57 -1.71 5.05
CA GLN A 27 10.25 -2.03 6.31
C GLN A 27 10.18 -0.91 7.35
N ASP A 28 10.22 0.36 6.90
CA ASP A 28 10.47 1.51 7.76
C ASP A 28 9.42 2.62 7.61
N VAL A 29 8.74 2.74 6.46
CA VAL A 29 7.77 3.82 6.24
C VAL A 29 6.37 3.41 6.65
N MET A 30 5.87 2.28 6.15
CA MET A 30 4.45 1.94 6.18
C MET A 30 4.18 0.67 6.99
N LYS A 31 3.14 0.69 7.82
CA LYS A 31 2.74 -0.46 8.65
C LYS A 31 1.45 -1.09 8.14
N TRP A 32 1.48 -2.40 7.93
CA TRP A 32 0.28 -3.16 7.59
C TRP A 32 -0.69 -3.22 8.77
N VAL A 33 -1.98 -2.99 8.51
CA VAL A 33 -3.04 -3.02 9.55
C VAL A 33 -4.23 -3.85 9.07
N ASN A 34 -4.39 -5.05 9.65
CA ASN A 34 -5.62 -5.82 9.51
C ASN A 34 -6.72 -5.26 10.41
N GLN A 35 -6.38 -4.98 11.67
CA GLN A 35 -7.25 -4.37 12.67
C GLN A 35 -6.38 -3.35 13.43
N PRO A 36 -6.88 -2.14 13.70
CA PRO A 36 -6.09 -1.12 14.40
C PRO A 36 -5.78 -1.58 15.84
N PRO A 37 -4.66 -1.16 16.45
CA PRO A 37 -4.48 -1.31 17.89
C PRO A 37 -5.53 -0.49 18.65
N CYS A 38 -5.80 -0.87 19.90
CA CYS A 38 -6.70 -0.12 20.76
C CYS A 38 -6.20 1.32 20.94
N SER A 39 -7.10 2.31 20.80
CA SER A 39 -6.77 3.73 20.99
C SER A 39 -6.60 4.13 22.46
N ASN A 40 -7.04 3.30 23.41
CA ASN A 40 -6.84 3.56 24.83
C ASN A 40 -5.39 3.25 25.23
N PRO A 41 -4.59 4.24 25.67
CA PRO A 41 -3.19 4.03 26.01
C PRO A 41 -2.99 3.15 27.25
N ASN A 42 -4.01 2.99 28.08
CA ASN A 42 -3.97 2.13 29.27
C ASN A 42 -4.38 0.68 28.98
N CYS A 43 -4.72 0.35 27.73
CA CYS A 43 -5.08 -1.01 27.33
C CYS A 43 -3.80 -1.81 27.02
N THR A 44 -3.41 -2.68 27.95
CA THR A 44 -2.28 -3.59 27.77
C THR A 44 -2.71 -4.88 27.05
N GLY A 45 -1.88 -5.41 26.14
CA GLY A 45 -2.10 -6.72 25.51
C GLY A 45 -2.99 -6.71 24.25
N ASN A 46 -3.15 -5.54 23.62
CA ASN A 46 -3.84 -5.39 22.32
C ASN A 46 -3.11 -4.40 21.40
N GLU A 47 -1.78 -4.38 21.48
CA GLU A 47 -0.90 -3.53 20.66
C GLU A 47 -0.85 -4.02 19.20
N ASP A 48 -1.21 -5.27 18.95
CA ASP A 48 -1.28 -5.89 17.62
C ASP A 48 -2.68 -5.82 16.99
N GLY A 49 -3.67 -5.30 17.73
CA GLY A 49 -5.06 -5.15 17.28
C GLY A 49 -5.88 -6.44 17.29
N LYS A 50 -5.34 -7.60 17.71
CA LYS A 50 -6.07 -8.89 17.62
C LYS A 50 -7.29 -9.00 18.52
N GLN A 51 -7.37 -8.17 19.57
CA GLN A 51 -8.54 -8.12 20.46
C GLN A 51 -9.58 -7.09 19.98
N MET A 52 -9.46 -6.58 18.76
CA MET A 52 -10.45 -5.69 18.17
C MET A 52 -11.53 -6.48 17.43
N THR A 53 -12.78 -6.24 17.76
CA THR A 53 -13.93 -6.80 17.04
C THR A 53 -14.58 -5.72 16.20
N SER A 54 -14.88 -6.04 14.94
CA SER A 54 -15.55 -5.11 14.03
C SER A 54 -16.95 -4.76 14.53
N LYS A 55 -17.26 -3.47 14.56
CA LYS A 55 -18.57 -2.88 14.86
C LYS A 55 -19.25 -2.34 13.59
N GLY A 56 -18.68 -2.64 12.42
CA GLY A 56 -19.17 -2.18 11.13
C GLY A 56 -18.39 -0.98 10.59
N VAL A 57 -19.02 -0.26 9.65
CA VAL A 57 -18.39 0.79 8.85
C VAL A 57 -19.34 1.99 8.80
N ARG A 58 -18.77 3.20 8.83
CA ARG A 58 -19.50 4.46 8.61
C ARG A 58 -18.77 5.38 7.62
N GLY A 59 -19.44 6.45 7.22
CA GLY A 59 -18.80 7.55 6.49
C GLY A 59 -17.90 8.43 7.38
N PRO A 60 -17.06 9.29 6.79
CA PRO A 60 -16.23 10.25 7.52
C PRO A 60 -17.10 11.31 8.22
N MET A 61 -16.84 11.56 9.49
CA MET A 61 -17.60 12.50 10.33
C MET A 61 -16.71 13.61 10.88
N SER A 62 -15.50 13.29 11.34
CA SER A 62 -14.57 14.30 11.85
C SER A 62 -13.93 15.11 10.72
N ASP A 63 -13.45 16.31 11.04
CA ASP A 63 -12.75 17.15 10.05
C ASP A 63 -11.44 16.52 9.57
N GLU A 64 -10.76 15.77 10.43
CA GLU A 64 -9.56 15.00 10.06
C GLU A 64 -9.92 13.91 9.04
N GLU A 65 -10.99 13.15 9.29
CA GLU A 65 -11.48 12.10 8.40
C GLU A 65 -11.83 12.65 7.01
N LYS A 66 -12.51 13.81 6.98
CA LYS A 66 -12.88 14.49 5.73
C LYS A 66 -11.67 15.06 5.01
N LYS A 67 -10.77 15.77 5.70
CA LYS A 67 -9.53 16.33 5.12
C LYS A 67 -8.61 15.24 4.58
N GLY A 68 -8.58 14.07 5.23
CA GLY A 68 -7.84 12.91 4.78
C GLY A 68 -8.47 12.18 3.58
N ALA A 69 -9.61 12.67 3.07
CA ALA A 69 -10.40 12.03 2.02
C ALA A 69 -10.68 10.55 2.34
N ALA A 70 -11.08 10.26 3.59
CA ALA A 70 -11.39 8.91 3.99
C ALA A 70 -12.61 8.40 3.21
N SER A 71 -12.45 7.30 2.46
CA SER A 71 -13.55 6.70 1.69
C SER A 71 -14.59 6.04 2.59
N ARG A 72 -14.11 5.47 3.70
CA ARG A 72 -14.91 4.87 4.77
C ARG A 72 -14.13 4.89 6.09
N VAL A 73 -14.84 4.72 7.19
CA VAL A 73 -14.25 4.57 8.52
C VAL A 73 -14.71 3.26 9.13
N GLU A 74 -13.77 2.35 9.31
CA GLU A 74 -14.01 1.07 9.97
C GLU A 74 -14.05 1.30 11.49
N MET A 75 -15.03 0.71 12.17
CA MET A 75 -15.22 0.88 13.61
C MET A 75 -14.92 -0.44 14.30
N TYR A 76 -14.19 -0.39 15.41
CA TYR A 76 -13.81 -1.56 16.18
C TYR A 76 -14.00 -1.32 17.67
N THR A 77 -14.33 -2.37 18.41
CA THR A 77 -14.39 -2.34 19.88
C THR A 77 -13.37 -3.32 20.45
N CYS A 78 -12.56 -2.84 21.39
CA CYS A 78 -11.58 -3.67 22.09
C CYS A 78 -12.26 -4.60 23.09
N GLN A 79 -12.01 -5.91 23.01
CA GLN A 79 -12.58 -6.90 23.93
C GLN A 79 -11.97 -6.86 25.34
N LEU A 80 -10.80 -6.23 25.52
CA LEU A 80 -10.13 -6.14 26.83
C LEU A 80 -10.63 -4.96 27.68
N CYS A 81 -10.92 -3.81 27.04
CA CYS A 81 -11.26 -2.57 27.76
C CYS A 81 -12.52 -1.86 27.24
N ASN A 82 -13.24 -2.48 26.29
CA ASN A 82 -14.47 -1.95 25.68
C ASN A 82 -14.33 -0.58 24.99
N THR A 83 -13.10 -0.11 24.74
CA THR A 83 -12.87 1.16 24.05
C THR A 83 -13.13 1.00 22.56
N ASP A 84 -13.94 1.90 22.01
CA ASP A 84 -14.16 2.02 20.56
C ASP A 84 -12.98 2.72 19.90
N THR A 85 -12.49 2.15 18.80
CA THR A 85 -11.39 2.70 17.98
C THR A 85 -11.82 2.75 16.52
N THR A 86 -11.50 3.85 15.86
CA THR A 86 -11.79 4.07 14.45
C THR A 86 -10.56 3.86 13.59
N PHE A 87 -10.78 3.36 12.36
CA PHE A 87 -9.77 3.21 11.34
C PHE A 87 -10.25 3.82 10.02
N PRO A 88 -9.98 5.12 9.81
CA PRO A 88 -10.30 5.79 8.55
C PRO A 88 -9.43 5.27 7.41
N ARG A 89 -10.05 4.93 6.28
CA ARG A 89 -9.39 4.49 5.03
C ARG A 89 -9.06 5.70 4.16
N TYR A 90 -7.95 6.36 4.49
CA TYR A 90 -7.52 7.63 3.90
C TYR A 90 -7.07 7.49 2.44
N ASN A 91 -7.37 8.50 1.61
CA ASN A 91 -6.89 8.60 0.22
C ASN A 91 -6.02 9.82 -0.03
N SER A 92 -6.00 10.80 0.90
CA SER A 92 -5.11 11.96 0.78
C SER A 92 -3.66 11.56 1.11
N PRO A 93 -2.69 11.81 0.22
CA PRO A 93 -1.28 11.52 0.49
C PRO A 93 -0.75 12.20 1.76
N SER A 94 -1.24 13.39 2.11
CA SER A 94 -0.82 14.09 3.33
C SER A 94 -1.25 13.35 4.60
N ALA A 95 -2.48 12.80 4.61
CA ALA A 95 -2.98 12.00 5.73
C ALA A 95 -2.25 10.65 5.82
N LEU A 96 -1.95 10.03 4.68
CA LEU A 96 -1.18 8.79 4.62
C LEU A 96 0.27 8.97 5.10
N PHE A 97 0.89 10.11 4.76
CA PHE A 97 2.23 10.44 5.23
C PHE A 97 2.31 10.61 6.75
N GLN A 98 1.23 11.09 7.37
CA GLN A 98 1.12 11.23 8.83
C GLN A 98 0.78 9.89 9.50
N SER A 99 -0.20 9.14 8.96
CA SER A 99 -0.70 7.92 9.59
C SER A 99 0.24 6.72 9.41
N ARG A 100 0.94 6.64 8.27
CA ARG A 100 1.93 5.61 7.93
C ARG A 100 1.44 4.18 8.18
N ARG A 101 0.14 3.95 7.98
CA ARG A 101 -0.49 2.66 8.24
C ARG A 101 -1.68 2.42 7.31
N GLY A 102 -1.94 1.17 6.95
CA GLY A 102 -2.99 0.84 5.99
C GLY A 102 -2.94 -0.59 5.45
N ARG A 103 -3.61 -0.79 4.32
CA ARG A 103 -3.58 -2.03 3.52
C ARG A 103 -3.12 -1.69 2.09
N CYS A 104 -3.27 -2.61 1.14
CA CYS A 104 -2.75 -2.45 -0.23
C CYS A 104 -3.11 -1.10 -0.88
N GLY A 105 -4.35 -0.62 -0.71
CA GLY A 105 -4.79 0.70 -1.17
C GLY A 105 -3.93 1.86 -0.68
N GLU A 106 -3.75 1.97 0.64
CA GLU A 106 -2.95 3.02 1.24
C GLU A 106 -1.45 2.89 0.92
N PHE A 107 -0.96 1.65 0.83
CA PHE A 107 0.42 1.35 0.44
C PHE A 107 0.70 1.83 -0.98
N ALA A 108 -0.08 1.37 -1.97
CA ALA A 108 0.10 1.74 -3.38
C ALA A 108 -0.08 3.25 -3.61
N ASN A 109 -1.04 3.88 -2.93
CA ASN A 109 -1.28 5.32 -3.04
C ASN A 109 -0.08 6.15 -2.54
N LEU A 110 0.37 5.90 -1.30
CA LEU A 110 1.48 6.66 -0.74
C LEU A 110 2.81 6.32 -1.45
N PHE A 111 3.05 5.06 -1.79
CA PHE A 111 4.24 4.65 -2.52
C PHE A 111 4.28 5.28 -3.92
N GLY A 112 3.18 5.26 -4.67
CA GLY A 112 3.08 5.94 -5.96
C GLY A 112 3.34 7.45 -5.85
N THR A 113 2.92 8.07 -4.74
CA THR A 113 3.26 9.48 -4.45
C THR A 113 4.77 9.67 -4.27
N TYR A 114 5.46 8.78 -3.56
CA TYR A 114 6.91 8.81 -3.41
C TYR A 114 7.62 8.67 -4.76
N CYS A 115 7.22 7.70 -5.58
CA CYS A 115 7.79 7.50 -6.91
C CYS A 115 7.66 8.75 -7.78
N ARG A 116 6.47 9.35 -7.83
CA ARG A 116 6.24 10.60 -8.57
C ARG A 116 7.05 11.77 -8.02
N ALA A 117 7.19 11.89 -6.70
CA ALA A 117 7.97 12.97 -6.07
C ALA A 117 9.48 12.86 -6.36
N ILE A 118 10.00 11.63 -6.51
CA ILE A 118 11.39 11.37 -6.90
C ILE A 118 11.63 11.66 -8.40
N GLY A 119 10.56 11.73 -9.20
CA GLY A 119 10.62 12.00 -10.64
C GLY A 119 10.41 10.78 -11.52
N PHE A 120 10.01 9.64 -10.95
CA PHE A 120 9.67 8.46 -11.74
C PHE A 120 8.35 8.61 -12.47
N ASP A 121 8.32 8.23 -13.74
CA ASP A 121 7.06 8.04 -14.44
C ASP A 121 6.36 6.80 -13.86
N THR A 122 5.17 7.01 -13.32
CA THR A 122 4.52 6.09 -12.38
C THR A 122 3.08 5.84 -12.79
N ARG A 123 2.71 4.56 -12.87
CA ARG A 123 1.34 4.07 -13.04
C ARG A 123 0.80 3.54 -11.73
N TYR A 124 -0.44 3.88 -11.43
CA TYR A 124 -1.25 3.15 -10.46
C TYR A 124 -1.95 1.99 -11.17
N VAL A 125 -1.82 0.77 -10.66
CA VAL A 125 -2.46 -0.41 -11.25
C VAL A 125 -3.60 -0.88 -10.36
N LEU A 126 -4.78 -0.97 -10.95
CA LEU A 126 -5.98 -1.54 -10.36
C LEU A 126 -6.22 -2.93 -10.92
N ASP A 127 -6.15 -3.93 -10.05
CA ASP A 127 -6.66 -5.27 -10.30
C ASP A 127 -8.08 -5.39 -9.73
N PHE A 128 -8.99 -5.84 -10.59
CA PHE A 128 -10.42 -5.92 -10.30
C PHE A 128 -10.77 -7.04 -9.31
N THR A 129 -9.79 -7.84 -8.88
CA THR A 129 -9.91 -8.86 -7.84
C THR A 129 -9.39 -8.39 -6.48
N ASP A 130 -9.62 -7.11 -6.14
CA ASP A 130 -9.30 -6.48 -4.84
C ASP A 130 -7.79 -6.38 -4.52
N HIS A 131 -6.98 -5.98 -5.50
CA HIS A 131 -5.59 -5.60 -5.23
C HIS A 131 -5.15 -4.42 -6.08
N VAL A 132 -4.14 -3.71 -5.60
CA VAL A 132 -3.58 -2.54 -6.26
C VAL A 132 -2.09 -2.45 -5.99
N TRP A 133 -1.35 -1.95 -6.96
CA TRP A 133 0.10 -1.75 -6.88
C TRP A 133 0.52 -0.62 -7.82
N THR A 134 1.83 -0.48 -8.04
CA THR A 134 2.39 0.54 -8.92
C THR A 134 3.27 -0.07 -10.01
N GLU A 135 3.36 0.59 -11.16
CA GLU A 135 4.46 0.36 -12.11
C GLU A 135 5.28 1.63 -12.27
N VAL A 136 6.57 1.47 -12.53
CA VAL A 136 7.49 2.58 -12.82
C VAL A 136 8.19 2.34 -14.15
N TRP A 137 8.29 3.37 -15.01
CA TRP A 137 9.00 3.27 -16.28
C TRP A 137 10.51 3.23 -16.03
N SER A 138 11.17 2.14 -16.44
CA SER A 138 12.62 2.08 -16.51
C SER A 138 13.11 2.68 -17.82
N VAL A 139 13.83 3.79 -17.73
CA VAL A 139 14.51 4.39 -18.89
C VAL A 139 15.60 3.47 -19.41
N ARG A 140 16.28 2.72 -18.53
CA ARG A 140 17.34 1.79 -18.95
C ARG A 140 16.78 0.61 -19.72
N GLN A 141 15.71 0.00 -19.21
CA GLN A 141 15.13 -1.21 -19.79
C GLN A 141 14.04 -0.93 -20.83
N GLN A 142 13.68 0.35 -21.03
CA GLN A 142 12.65 0.80 -21.97
C GLN A 142 11.32 0.05 -21.78
N ARG A 143 10.94 -0.18 -20.52
CA ARG A 143 9.70 -0.87 -20.15
C ARG A 143 9.23 -0.47 -18.76
N TRP A 144 7.95 -0.71 -18.51
CA TRP A 144 7.36 -0.63 -17.17
C TRP A 144 7.83 -1.79 -16.30
N LEU A 145 8.32 -1.47 -15.11
CA LEU A 145 8.64 -2.39 -14.03
C LEU A 145 7.47 -2.45 -13.06
N HIS A 146 7.00 -3.65 -12.75
CA HIS A 146 6.10 -3.90 -11.64
C HIS A 146 6.76 -3.47 -10.32
N ALA A 147 6.03 -2.82 -9.41
CA ALA A 147 6.48 -2.49 -8.07
C ALA A 147 5.33 -2.64 -7.06
N ASP A 148 5.43 -3.65 -6.19
CA ASP A 148 4.48 -3.87 -5.10
C ASP A 148 5.12 -3.50 -3.77
N SER A 149 4.72 -2.34 -3.26
CA SER A 149 5.19 -1.80 -1.98
C SER A 149 4.71 -2.56 -0.76
N CYS A 150 3.62 -3.34 -0.86
CA CYS A 150 3.18 -4.22 0.23
C CYS A 150 4.16 -5.37 0.39
N GLU A 151 4.73 -5.79 -0.73
CA GLU A 151 5.59 -6.96 -0.81
C GLU A 151 7.08 -6.64 -0.73
N GLY A 152 7.47 -5.40 -1.01
CA GLY A 152 8.89 -5.03 -1.02
C GLY A 152 9.57 -5.68 -2.23
N LEU A 153 8.87 -5.74 -3.36
CA LEU A 153 9.30 -6.44 -4.56
C LEU A 153 9.10 -5.56 -5.78
N ILE A 154 10.04 -5.66 -6.71
CA ILE A 154 9.91 -5.09 -8.05
C ILE A 154 10.14 -6.19 -9.09
N ASP A 155 9.55 -6.00 -10.27
CA ASP A 155 9.76 -6.84 -11.45
C ASP A 155 9.47 -8.35 -11.26
N ARG A 156 8.42 -8.64 -10.50
CA ARG A 156 7.92 -10.01 -10.26
C ARG A 156 6.42 -10.11 -10.56
N PRO A 157 5.95 -9.74 -11.77
CA PRO A 157 4.51 -9.67 -12.07
C PRO A 157 3.78 -11.00 -11.89
N SER A 158 4.45 -12.14 -12.14
CA SER A 158 3.86 -13.47 -11.97
C SER A 158 3.57 -13.86 -10.52
N MET A 159 3.97 -13.04 -9.54
CA MET A 159 3.77 -13.35 -8.12
C MET A 159 2.29 -13.46 -7.73
N TYR A 160 1.39 -12.78 -8.43
CA TYR A 160 -0.03 -12.81 -8.12
C TYR A 160 -0.68 -14.13 -8.56
N GLU A 161 -0.57 -14.50 -9.83
CA GLU A 161 -1.17 -15.74 -10.33
C GLU A 161 -0.38 -16.98 -9.90
N GLN A 162 0.94 -16.98 -10.11
CA GLN A 162 1.77 -18.17 -9.85
C GLN A 162 2.18 -18.27 -8.38
N GLY A 163 2.42 -17.14 -7.71
CA GLY A 163 2.81 -17.10 -6.30
C GLY A 163 1.61 -17.26 -5.37
N TRP A 164 0.61 -16.38 -5.48
CA TRP A 164 -0.56 -16.39 -4.58
C TRP A 164 -1.68 -17.32 -5.05
N GLY A 165 -1.60 -17.86 -6.27
CA GLY A 165 -2.71 -18.62 -6.87
C GLY A 165 -3.92 -17.76 -7.19
N LYS A 166 -3.72 -16.44 -7.32
CA LYS A 166 -4.81 -15.50 -7.59
C LYS A 166 -5.34 -15.73 -9.00
N LYS A 167 -6.67 -15.72 -9.16
CA LYS A 167 -7.32 -15.81 -10.47
C LYS A 167 -7.64 -14.41 -10.96
N LEU A 168 -6.66 -13.74 -11.56
CA LEU A 168 -6.82 -12.39 -12.08
C LEU A 168 -7.86 -12.38 -13.21
N ASN A 169 -8.55 -11.23 -13.38
CA ASN A 169 -9.47 -11.02 -14.48
C ASN A 169 -9.04 -9.83 -15.36
N TYR A 170 -8.88 -8.65 -14.77
CA TYR A 170 -8.48 -7.42 -15.44
C TYR A 170 -7.56 -6.62 -14.53
N ALA A 171 -6.45 -6.14 -15.09
CA ALA A 171 -5.56 -5.19 -14.45
C ALA A 171 -5.41 -3.96 -15.36
N ILE A 172 -5.76 -2.78 -14.84
CA ILE A 172 -5.72 -1.51 -15.57
C ILE A 172 -4.70 -0.59 -14.92
N GLY A 173 -3.72 -0.13 -15.70
CA GLY A 173 -2.71 0.84 -15.29
C GLY A 173 -3.08 2.25 -15.72
N ALA A 174 -3.00 3.22 -14.82
CA ALA A 174 -3.26 4.63 -15.10
C ALA A 174 -2.06 5.52 -14.71
N THR A 175 -1.58 6.33 -15.65
CA THR A 175 -0.69 7.47 -15.40
C THR A 175 -1.53 8.75 -15.26
N HIS A 176 -0.86 9.91 -15.18
CA HIS A 176 -1.53 11.21 -15.20
C HIS A 176 -2.18 11.57 -16.56
N ASP A 177 -1.77 10.91 -17.63
CA ASP A 177 -2.03 11.26 -19.03
C ASP A 177 -2.51 10.08 -19.88
N SER A 178 -2.47 8.85 -19.36
CA SER A 178 -2.84 7.65 -20.10
C SER A 178 -3.44 6.58 -19.20
N VAL A 179 -4.24 5.71 -19.83
CA VAL A 179 -4.76 4.49 -19.23
C VAL A 179 -4.45 3.34 -20.19
N ALA A 180 -3.99 2.21 -19.64
CA ALA A 180 -3.65 1.02 -20.41
C ALA A 180 -4.20 -0.23 -19.72
N ASP A 181 -4.72 -1.15 -20.53
CA ASP A 181 -4.93 -2.53 -20.09
C ASP A 181 -3.57 -3.22 -19.96
N VAL A 182 -3.22 -3.61 -18.74
CA VAL A 182 -1.96 -4.28 -18.41
C VAL A 182 -2.18 -5.75 -18.04
N THR A 183 -3.39 -6.28 -18.23
CA THR A 183 -3.79 -7.63 -17.81
C THR A 183 -2.81 -8.70 -18.28
N LYS A 184 -2.39 -8.68 -19.55
CA LYS A 184 -1.49 -9.71 -20.12
C LYS A 184 -0.10 -9.82 -19.46
N ARG A 185 0.31 -8.81 -18.68
CA ARG A 185 1.61 -8.83 -17.97
C ARG A 185 1.54 -9.67 -16.69
N TYR A 186 0.37 -9.72 -16.05
CA TYR A 186 0.15 -10.27 -14.72
C TYR A 186 -0.59 -11.60 -14.80
#